data_AF-A0A969UHF0-F1
#
_entry.id   AF-A0A969UHF0-F1
#
_cell.length_a   1.000
_cell.length_b   1.000
_cell.length_c   1.000
_cell.angle_alpha   90.00
_cell.angle_beta   90.00
_cell.angle_gamma   90.00
#
_symmetry.space_group_name_H-M   'P 1'
#
loop_
_entity.id
_entity.type
_entity.pdbx_description
1 polymer ?
#
loop_
_entity_poly.entity_id
_entity_poly.type
_entity_poly.pdbx_seq_one_letter_code
_entity_poly.pdbx_strand_id
1 'polypeptide(L)'
;MNIKKSSRWGNLLFIASLAAIVIATISPFNFQIPPEFSDQFIFQKFEFGGSVKDYWQNILLFIPLGISLAMIGDRQRLNSPTIVAVACLVSILTTSAVETTQLFLPSRVSNLSDIICNSLGGTLGAIFYFWRKYIAQFLLGLIYQDTNRLSLKSLLIAIASYCAFVTLMVLVLLANVNLSNWDDYYYLAIGNEVTGDRPWNGRINNLYISDRGFNPSQVQQAFTEADTLFAQSPDLVTFLKFTEEANSYQDRSHHLPKLLWQNVSASDAQAQKRSLKTQQSSENAGILVNSRQWLKTAQPAAALTQKLQHTGEFSLYLAVSSNNPNQSGPARIISLSYGTVNHNLAIGQEGTDLQLRLRTPITGSAASQPRFRIPRIFENNDLCRLLVVFADKN
;
A
#
# COMPACT_ATOMS: atom_id res chain seq x y z
N MET A 1 39.64 21.95 -33.03
CA MET A 1 40.13 21.35 -31.76
C MET A 1 38.94 21.05 -30.82
N ASN A 2 38.11 20.02 -31.06
CA ASN A 2 37.01 19.71 -30.09
C ASN A 2 36.36 18.31 -30.13
N ILE A 3 36.60 17.46 -31.15
CA ILE A 3 35.97 16.12 -31.20
C ILE A 3 36.65 15.11 -30.23
N LYS A 4 37.97 15.24 -30.01
CA LYS A 4 38.72 14.35 -29.08
C LYS A 4 38.42 14.61 -27.59
N LYS A 5 37.99 15.82 -27.20
CA LYS A 5 37.70 16.17 -25.79
C LYS A 5 36.31 15.70 -25.35
N SER A 6 35.26 15.83 -26.18
CA SER A 6 33.93 15.30 -25.84
C SER A 6 33.91 13.76 -25.77
N SER A 7 34.80 13.11 -26.52
CA SER A 7 34.98 11.66 -26.61
C SER A 7 35.28 10.96 -25.28
N ARG A 8 36.03 11.60 -24.35
CA ARG A 8 36.38 10.99 -23.06
C ARG A 8 35.24 11.04 -22.04
N TRP A 9 34.41 12.09 -22.10
CA TRP A 9 33.35 12.31 -21.11
C TRP A 9 32.21 11.31 -21.22
N GLY A 10 31.82 10.90 -22.44
CA GLY A 10 30.80 9.86 -22.62
C GLY A 10 31.21 8.53 -21.99
N ASN A 11 32.44 8.07 -22.25
CA ASN A 11 32.98 6.84 -21.67
C ASN A 11 33.16 6.95 -20.15
N LEU A 12 33.64 8.08 -19.65
CA LEU A 12 33.81 8.31 -18.21
C LEU A 12 32.46 8.31 -17.49
N LEU A 13 31.45 8.98 -18.05
CA LEU A 13 30.10 8.96 -17.50
C LEU A 13 29.51 7.56 -17.53
N PHE A 14 29.72 6.79 -18.59
CA PHE A 14 29.26 5.41 -18.69
C PHE A 14 29.85 4.55 -17.57
N ILE A 15 31.17 4.59 -17.39
CA ILE A 15 31.86 3.84 -16.32
C ILE A 15 31.39 4.30 -14.94
N ALA A 16 31.29 5.61 -14.71
CA ALA A 16 30.83 6.15 -13.44
C ALA A 16 29.37 5.77 -13.13
N SER A 17 28.51 5.75 -14.15
CA SER A 17 27.10 5.34 -14.02
C SER A 17 26.99 3.86 -13.68
N LEU A 18 27.73 2.99 -14.37
CA LEU A 18 27.76 1.55 -14.05
C LEU A 18 28.31 1.30 -12.64
N ALA A 19 29.38 1.99 -12.24
CA ALA A 19 29.92 1.88 -10.90
C ALA A 19 28.90 2.33 -9.84
N ALA A 20 28.20 3.46 -10.07
CA ALA A 20 27.16 3.95 -9.18
C ALA A 20 25.99 2.95 -9.07
N ILE A 21 25.54 2.37 -10.19
CA ILE A 21 24.50 1.33 -10.22
C ILE A 21 24.94 0.15 -9.35
N VAL A 22 26.11 -0.44 -9.62
CA VAL A 22 26.63 -1.60 -8.89
C VAL A 22 26.75 -1.30 -7.39
N ILE A 23 27.32 -0.16 -7.02
CA ILE A 23 27.51 0.22 -5.61
C ILE A 23 26.17 0.43 -4.92
N ALA A 24 25.21 1.12 -5.56
CA ALA A 24 23.92 1.44 -4.97
C ALA A 24 23.03 0.20 -4.80
N THR A 25 23.04 -0.72 -5.77
CA THR A 25 22.08 -1.84 -5.82
C THR A 25 22.62 -3.13 -5.22
N ILE A 26 23.94 -3.38 -5.28
CA ILE A 26 24.54 -4.66 -4.86
C ILE A 26 25.18 -4.57 -3.45
N SER A 27 25.35 -3.36 -2.89
CA SER A 27 25.81 -3.19 -1.51
C SER A 27 24.86 -3.87 -0.50
N PRO A 28 25.38 -4.64 0.48
CA PRO A 28 26.77 -4.64 0.97
C PRO A 28 27.70 -5.75 0.41
N PHE A 29 27.37 -6.39 -0.73
CA PHE A 29 28.20 -7.45 -1.36
C PHE A 29 28.40 -8.72 -0.51
N ASN A 30 27.48 -9.01 0.40
CA ASN A 30 27.49 -10.20 1.27
C ASN A 30 26.78 -11.39 0.60
N PHE A 31 27.37 -11.92 -0.46
CA PHE A 31 26.76 -12.99 -1.25
C PHE A 31 26.66 -14.31 -0.48
N GLN A 32 25.49 -14.94 -0.50
CA GLN A 32 25.20 -16.24 0.09
C GLN A 32 24.23 -17.00 -0.82
N ILE A 33 24.43 -18.31 -0.95
CA ILE A 33 23.48 -19.18 -1.65
C ILE A 33 22.35 -19.52 -0.67
N PRO A 34 21.09 -19.16 -0.97
CA PRO A 34 19.97 -19.51 -0.10
C PRO A 34 19.85 -21.03 0.04
N PRO A 35 19.62 -21.57 1.25
CA PRO A 35 19.46 -23.02 1.45
C PRO A 35 18.23 -23.60 0.71
N GLU A 36 17.25 -22.75 0.38
CA GLU A 36 16.01 -23.09 -0.31
C GLU A 36 16.07 -22.84 -1.83
N PHE A 37 17.26 -22.59 -2.39
CA PHE A 37 17.42 -22.24 -3.80
C PHE A 37 16.88 -23.34 -4.73
N SER A 38 15.84 -22.98 -5.50
CA SER A 38 15.12 -23.84 -6.44
C SER A 38 14.43 -22.98 -7.50
N ASP A 39 13.93 -23.58 -8.58
CA ASP A 39 13.18 -22.83 -9.61
C ASP A 39 11.96 -22.12 -9.02
N GLN A 40 11.25 -22.79 -8.10
CA GLN A 40 10.10 -22.22 -7.40
C GLN A 40 10.50 -21.05 -6.49
N PHE A 41 11.65 -21.15 -5.82
CA PHE A 41 12.21 -20.05 -5.02
C PHE A 41 12.51 -18.82 -5.88
N ILE A 42 13.07 -19.01 -7.09
CA ILE A 42 13.36 -17.90 -8.01
C ILE A 42 12.06 -17.17 -8.36
N PHE A 43 11.00 -17.88 -8.79
CA PHE A 43 9.73 -17.26 -9.14
C PHE A 43 9.05 -16.57 -7.95
N GLN A 44 9.15 -17.13 -6.73
CA GLN A 44 8.58 -16.51 -5.52
C GLN A 44 9.34 -15.26 -5.07
N LYS A 45 10.66 -15.20 -5.30
CA LYS A 45 11.49 -14.04 -4.94
C LYS A 45 11.32 -12.85 -5.86
N PHE A 46 10.81 -13.04 -7.09
CA PHE A 46 10.48 -11.95 -8.00
C PHE A 46 9.12 -11.37 -7.62
N GLU A 47 9.13 -10.50 -6.62
CA GLU A 47 7.94 -9.75 -6.25
C GLU A 47 7.68 -8.63 -7.26
N PHE A 48 6.42 -8.26 -7.40
CA PHE A 48 6.01 -7.07 -8.14
C PHE A 48 5.47 -6.03 -7.17
N GLY A 49 6.13 -4.88 -7.12
CA GLY A 49 5.69 -3.74 -6.34
C GLY A 49 6.76 -3.27 -5.35
N GLY A 50 6.78 -1.97 -5.08
CA GLY A 50 7.73 -1.33 -4.17
C GLY A 50 7.13 -0.04 -3.63
N SER A 51 7.87 0.67 -2.78
CA SER A 51 7.42 2.00 -2.37
C SER A 51 7.57 2.98 -3.55
N VAL A 52 6.73 4.02 -3.59
CA VAL A 52 6.85 5.10 -4.61
C VAL A 52 8.26 5.70 -4.63
N LYS A 53 8.93 5.72 -3.47
CA LYS A 53 10.32 6.20 -3.35
C LYS A 53 11.29 5.31 -4.13
N ASP A 54 11.12 3.99 -4.08
CA ASP A 54 12.02 3.03 -4.72
C ASP A 54 11.97 3.20 -6.25
N TYR A 55 10.77 3.37 -6.82
CA TYR A 55 10.59 3.60 -8.25
C TYR A 55 11.35 4.83 -8.75
N TRP A 56 11.26 5.94 -8.01
CA TRP A 56 11.96 7.17 -8.38
C TRP A 56 13.47 7.05 -8.27
N GLN A 57 13.97 6.39 -7.23
CA GLN A 57 15.39 6.16 -7.06
C GLN A 57 15.95 5.33 -8.23
N ASN A 58 15.23 4.29 -8.65
CA ASN A 58 15.59 3.42 -9.75
C ASN A 58 15.59 4.14 -11.11
N ILE A 59 14.55 4.94 -11.40
CA ILE A 59 14.52 5.79 -12.61
C ILE A 59 15.71 6.76 -12.63
N LEU A 60 15.93 7.50 -11.54
CA LEU A 60 16.99 8.51 -11.47
C LEU A 60 18.39 7.91 -11.57
N LEU A 61 18.60 6.72 -10.99
CA LEU A 61 19.88 6.02 -10.99
C LEU A 61 20.33 5.64 -12.41
N PHE A 62 19.39 5.31 -13.30
CA PHE A 62 19.69 4.87 -14.67
C PHE A 62 19.72 6.00 -15.72
N ILE A 63 19.22 7.20 -15.42
CA ILE A 63 19.29 8.36 -16.34
C ILE A 63 20.73 8.65 -16.84
N PRO A 64 21.76 8.69 -15.95
CA PRO A 64 23.14 8.94 -16.38
C PRO A 64 23.67 7.89 -17.37
N LEU A 65 23.29 6.62 -17.19
CA LEU A 65 23.64 5.53 -18.12
C LEU A 65 23.06 5.82 -19.51
N GLY A 66 21.78 6.16 -19.59
CA GLY A 66 21.11 6.53 -20.83
C GLY A 66 21.76 7.72 -21.57
N ILE A 67 22.08 8.78 -20.83
CA ILE A 67 22.78 9.95 -21.38
C ILE A 67 24.15 9.56 -21.94
N SER A 68 24.91 8.74 -21.20
CA SER A 68 26.25 8.32 -21.61
C SER A 68 26.23 7.48 -22.90
N LEU A 69 25.29 6.55 -23.01
CA LEU A 69 25.08 5.75 -24.23
C LEU A 69 24.67 6.63 -25.41
N ALA A 70 23.83 7.64 -25.17
CA ALA A 70 23.46 8.59 -26.21
C ALA A 70 24.64 9.44 -26.70
N MET A 71 25.51 9.90 -25.80
CA MET A 71 26.75 10.59 -26.17
C MET A 71 27.69 9.70 -27.01
N ILE A 72 27.81 8.42 -26.65
CA ILE A 72 28.66 7.45 -27.36
C ILE A 72 28.07 7.14 -28.74
N GLY A 73 26.78 6.87 -28.83
CA GLY A 73 26.10 6.54 -30.08
C GLY A 73 26.06 7.71 -31.08
N ASP A 74 25.80 8.93 -30.58
CA ASP A 74 25.80 10.16 -31.40
C ASP A 74 27.20 10.42 -31.99
N ARG A 75 28.25 10.15 -31.20
CA ARG A 75 29.64 10.17 -31.69
C ARG A 75 29.89 9.12 -32.77
N GLN A 76 29.29 7.93 -32.64
CA GLN A 76 29.37 6.86 -33.64
C GLN A 76 28.49 7.13 -34.88
N ARG A 77 27.79 8.28 -34.92
CA ARG A 77 26.88 8.68 -35.99
C ARG A 77 25.71 7.71 -36.19
N LEU A 78 25.31 7.01 -35.13
CA LEU A 78 24.08 6.24 -35.13
C LEU A 78 22.87 7.19 -35.12
N ASN A 79 21.75 6.76 -35.68
CA ASN A 79 20.53 7.57 -35.67
C ASN A 79 19.90 7.58 -34.25
N SER A 80 19.12 8.62 -33.94
CA SER A 80 18.52 8.76 -32.60
C SER A 80 17.63 7.59 -32.17
N PRO A 81 16.76 7.02 -33.04
CA PRO A 81 15.94 5.87 -32.66
C PRO A 81 16.76 4.63 -32.26
N THR A 82 17.82 4.29 -33.03
CA THR A 82 18.72 3.18 -32.69
C THR A 82 19.43 3.44 -31.36
N ILE A 83 19.87 4.66 -31.11
CA ILE A 83 20.52 5.02 -29.85
C ILE A 83 19.58 4.84 -28.66
N VAL A 84 18.32 5.29 -28.76
CA VAL A 84 17.32 5.12 -27.71
C VAL A 84 17.00 3.64 -27.49
N ALA A 85 16.86 2.85 -28.56
CA ALA A 85 16.64 1.41 -28.47
C ALA A 85 17.81 0.68 -27.81
N VAL A 86 19.05 1.04 -28.15
CA VAL A 86 20.26 0.50 -27.51
C VAL A 86 20.31 0.90 -26.03
N ALA A 87 19.98 2.14 -25.68
CA ALA A 87 19.93 2.59 -24.29
C ALA A 87 18.90 1.80 -23.47
N CYS A 88 17.71 1.56 -24.02
CA CYS A 88 16.68 0.72 -23.42
C CYS A 88 17.19 -0.71 -23.21
N LEU A 89 17.71 -1.35 -24.27
CA LEU A 89 18.20 -2.73 -24.21
C LEU A 89 19.35 -2.91 -23.22
N VAL A 90 20.35 -2.02 -23.24
CA VAL A 90 21.48 -2.06 -22.30
C VAL A 90 20.99 -1.87 -20.87
N SER A 91 19.99 -1.02 -20.64
CA SER A 91 19.41 -0.82 -19.31
C SER A 91 18.69 -2.08 -18.83
N ILE A 92 17.86 -2.72 -19.67
CA ILE A 92 17.18 -4.00 -19.38
C ILE A 92 18.21 -5.08 -19.03
N LEU A 93 19.27 -5.22 -19.81
CA LEU A 93 20.31 -6.22 -19.57
C LEU A 93 21.07 -5.94 -18.27
N THR A 94 21.42 -4.68 -18.02
CA THR A 94 22.15 -4.27 -16.80
C THR A 94 21.31 -4.52 -15.57
N THR A 95 20.04 -4.09 -15.56
CA THR A 95 19.17 -4.30 -14.41
C THR A 95 18.81 -5.77 -14.22
N SER A 96 18.61 -6.56 -15.29
CA SER A 96 18.35 -8.00 -15.16
C SER A 96 19.54 -8.74 -14.52
N ALA A 97 20.77 -8.34 -14.88
CA ALA A 97 21.98 -8.85 -14.26
C ALA A 97 22.08 -8.45 -12.78
N VAL A 98 21.72 -7.21 -12.44
CA VAL A 98 21.65 -6.74 -11.04
C VAL A 98 20.61 -7.55 -10.24
N GLU A 99 19.37 -7.67 -10.73
CA GLU A 99 18.30 -8.40 -10.03
C GLU A 99 18.65 -9.86 -9.80
N THR A 100 19.25 -10.51 -10.81
CA THR A 100 19.71 -11.90 -10.70
C THR A 100 20.85 -12.02 -9.68
N THR A 101 21.72 -11.02 -9.60
CA THR A 101 22.79 -10.97 -8.59
C THR A 101 22.24 -10.78 -7.18
N GLN A 102 21.15 -10.03 -7.03
CA GLN A 102 20.48 -9.80 -5.75
C GLN A 102 19.79 -11.04 -5.18
N LEU A 103 19.49 -12.06 -5.99
CA LEU A 103 19.00 -13.36 -5.49
C LEU A 103 19.98 -14.02 -4.51
N PHE A 104 21.26 -13.66 -4.59
CA PHE A 104 22.33 -14.14 -3.71
C PHE A 104 22.62 -13.19 -2.54
N LEU A 105 21.83 -12.13 -2.33
CA LEU A 105 22.02 -11.19 -1.22
C LEU A 105 20.88 -11.36 -0.19
N PRO A 106 21.16 -11.89 1.02
CA PRO A 106 20.11 -12.17 2.01
C PRO A 106 19.29 -10.96 2.44
N SER A 107 19.90 -9.77 2.43
CA SER A 107 19.27 -8.52 2.86
C SER A 107 18.55 -7.77 1.72
N ARG A 108 18.46 -8.36 0.52
CA ARG A 108 17.82 -7.74 -0.65
C ARG A 108 16.69 -8.62 -1.19
N VAL A 109 15.75 -7.96 -1.85
CA VAL A 109 14.62 -8.59 -2.54
C VAL A 109 14.73 -8.18 -4.00
N SER A 110 14.65 -9.16 -4.90
CA SER A 110 14.64 -8.91 -6.34
C SER A 110 13.23 -8.47 -6.77
N ASN A 111 13.12 -7.48 -7.63
CA ASN A 111 11.85 -6.86 -7.95
C ASN A 111 11.68 -6.61 -9.44
N LEU A 112 10.59 -7.14 -10.02
CA LEU A 112 10.31 -6.93 -11.44
C LEU A 112 10.02 -5.44 -11.74
N SER A 113 9.47 -4.71 -10.77
CA SER A 113 9.23 -3.27 -10.92
C SER A 113 10.52 -2.45 -11.03
N ASP A 114 11.63 -2.93 -10.46
CA ASP A 114 12.94 -2.30 -10.55
C ASP A 114 13.49 -2.41 -11.98
N ILE A 115 13.33 -3.57 -12.62
CA ILE A 115 13.69 -3.77 -14.04
C ILE A 115 12.98 -2.74 -14.93
N ILE A 116 11.68 -2.53 -14.72
CA ILE A 116 10.88 -1.58 -15.48
C ILE A 116 11.36 -0.14 -15.20
N CYS A 117 11.50 0.25 -13.93
CA CYS A 117 11.90 1.60 -13.53
C CYS A 117 13.30 1.96 -14.01
N ASN A 118 14.27 1.05 -13.86
CA ASN A 118 15.65 1.21 -14.32
C ASN A 118 15.71 1.34 -15.85
N SER A 119 14.98 0.49 -16.57
CA SER A 119 14.90 0.54 -18.04
C SER A 119 14.26 1.83 -18.55
N LEU A 120 13.22 2.31 -17.86
CA LEU A 120 12.60 3.60 -18.13
C LEU A 120 13.60 4.75 -17.89
N GLY A 121 14.33 4.74 -16.78
CA GLY A 121 15.37 5.72 -16.47
C GLY A 121 16.44 5.85 -17.56
N GLY A 122 16.99 4.72 -18.02
CA GLY A 122 17.99 4.71 -19.09
C GLY A 122 17.43 5.17 -20.43
N THR A 123 16.18 4.80 -20.76
CA THR A 123 15.50 5.27 -21.97
C THR A 123 15.27 6.78 -21.93
N LEU A 124 14.74 7.30 -20.81
CA LEU A 124 14.51 8.73 -20.60
C LEU A 124 15.82 9.53 -20.63
N GLY A 125 16.92 8.99 -20.10
CA GLY A 125 18.24 9.61 -20.19
C GLY A 125 18.70 9.81 -21.63
N ALA A 126 18.51 8.81 -22.50
CA ALA A 126 18.86 8.93 -23.92
C ALA A 126 17.95 9.94 -24.66
N ILE A 127 16.65 9.94 -24.39
CA ILE A 127 15.70 10.93 -24.95
C ILE A 127 16.08 12.34 -24.51
N PHE A 128 16.36 12.52 -23.21
CA PHE A 128 16.79 13.79 -22.63
C PHE A 128 18.05 14.32 -23.31
N TYR A 129 19.02 13.47 -23.64
CA TYR A 129 20.21 13.88 -24.39
C TYR A 129 19.84 14.54 -25.72
N PHE A 130 18.96 13.97 -26.53
CA PHE A 130 18.55 14.56 -27.80
C PHE A 130 17.69 15.83 -27.64
N TRP A 131 16.86 15.88 -26.60
CA TRP A 131 15.97 17.01 -26.35
C TRP A 131 16.61 18.16 -25.56
N ARG A 132 17.82 17.97 -25.02
CA ARG A 132 18.52 18.93 -24.15
C ARG A 132 18.57 20.36 -24.71
N LYS A 133 18.71 20.52 -26.04
CA LYS A 133 18.76 21.83 -26.68
C LYS A 133 17.41 22.56 -26.62
N TYR A 134 16.32 21.85 -26.90
CA TYR A 134 14.96 22.40 -26.84
C TYR A 134 14.57 22.70 -25.38
N ILE A 135 14.92 21.81 -24.46
CA ILE A 135 14.70 22.02 -23.02
C ILE A 135 15.46 23.26 -22.54
N ALA A 136 16.75 23.40 -22.90
CA ALA A 136 17.54 24.57 -22.54
C ALA A 136 17.01 25.87 -23.16
N GLN A 137 16.56 25.84 -24.42
CA GLN A 137 15.93 27.00 -25.05
C GLN A 137 14.66 27.44 -24.31
N PHE A 138 13.80 26.49 -23.95
CA PHE A 138 12.59 26.76 -23.17
C PHE A 138 12.91 27.36 -21.80
N LEU A 139 13.79 26.71 -21.02
CA LEU A 139 14.16 27.16 -19.68
C LEU A 139 14.84 28.53 -19.69
N LEU A 140 15.79 28.76 -20.60
CA LEU A 140 16.45 30.06 -20.72
C LEU A 140 15.50 31.15 -21.21
N GLY A 141 14.56 30.82 -22.11
CA GLY A 141 13.51 31.75 -22.54
C GLY A 141 12.60 32.18 -21.38
N LEU A 142 12.28 31.26 -20.46
CA LEU A 142 11.54 31.59 -19.24
C LEU A 142 12.36 32.44 -18.25
N ILE A 143 13.61 32.03 -17.97
CA ILE A 143 14.47 32.69 -16.99
C ILE A 143 14.78 34.13 -17.40
N TYR A 144 15.12 34.34 -18.68
CA TYR A 144 15.50 35.66 -19.20
C TYR A 144 14.33 36.42 -19.83
N GLN A 145 13.11 35.86 -19.79
CA GLN A 145 11.91 36.42 -20.42
C GLN A 145 12.11 36.76 -21.92
N ASP A 146 12.96 36.00 -22.60
CA ASP A 146 13.33 36.21 -24.00
C ASP A 146 12.47 35.33 -24.92
N THR A 147 11.37 35.90 -25.40
CA THR A 147 10.40 35.22 -26.27
C THR A 147 11.02 34.78 -27.61
N ASN A 148 12.12 35.39 -28.05
CA ASN A 148 12.80 34.98 -29.29
C ASN A 148 13.48 33.61 -29.16
N ARG A 149 13.74 33.14 -27.93
CA ARG A 149 14.30 31.81 -27.67
C ARG A 149 13.25 30.72 -27.59
N LEU A 150 11.97 31.08 -27.43
CA LEU A 150 10.85 30.16 -27.29
C LEU A 150 10.35 29.73 -28.68
N SER A 151 10.93 28.66 -29.22
CA SER A 151 10.42 28.04 -30.44
C SER A 151 9.15 27.21 -30.16
N LEU A 152 8.21 27.15 -31.12
CA LEU A 152 7.03 26.28 -31.02
C LEU A 152 7.39 24.83 -30.68
N LYS A 153 8.48 24.31 -31.26
CA LYS A 153 9.00 22.97 -30.96
C LYS A 153 9.40 22.82 -29.48
N SER A 154 10.10 23.81 -28.92
CA SER A 154 10.50 23.78 -27.51
C SER A 154 9.29 23.83 -26.56
N LEU A 155 8.26 24.62 -26.91
CA LEU A 155 7.00 24.67 -26.15
C LEU A 155 6.24 23.33 -26.21
N LEU A 156 6.08 22.76 -27.41
CA LEU A 156 5.41 21.46 -27.59
C LEU A 156 6.12 20.34 -26.84
N ILE A 157 7.46 20.30 -26.86
CA ILE A 157 8.25 19.33 -26.08
C ILE A 157 8.04 19.54 -24.58
N ALA A 158 8.01 20.78 -24.10
CA ALA A 158 7.79 21.07 -22.68
C ALA A 158 6.39 20.62 -22.22
N ILE A 159 5.34 20.94 -22.98
CA ILE A 159 3.96 20.52 -22.70
C ILE A 159 3.85 18.99 -22.75
N ALA A 160 4.37 18.35 -23.80
CA ALA A 160 4.34 16.89 -23.92
C ALA A 160 5.08 16.21 -22.77
N SER A 161 6.24 16.75 -22.36
CA SER A 161 7.01 16.22 -21.23
C SER A 161 6.26 16.38 -19.90
N TYR A 162 5.59 17.52 -19.69
CA TYR A 162 4.76 17.75 -18.51
C TYR A 162 3.57 16.80 -18.47
N CYS A 163 2.82 16.67 -19.57
CA CYS A 163 1.70 15.72 -19.66
C CYS A 163 2.17 14.29 -19.41
N ALA A 164 3.26 13.85 -20.05
CA ALA A 164 3.81 12.51 -19.86
C ALA A 164 4.24 12.27 -18.40
N PHE A 165 4.88 13.27 -17.76
CA PHE A 165 5.25 13.19 -16.34
C PHE A 165 4.02 13.08 -15.44
N VAL A 166 3.00 13.90 -15.63
CA VAL A 166 1.75 13.85 -14.85
C VAL A 166 1.04 12.52 -15.06
N THR A 167 0.92 12.04 -16.30
CA THR A 167 0.33 10.73 -16.59
C THR A 167 1.11 9.60 -15.93
N LEU A 168 2.43 9.59 -16.05
CA LEU A 168 3.29 8.59 -15.38
C LEU A 168 3.09 8.65 -13.86
N MET A 169 2.98 9.84 -13.28
CA MET A 169 2.72 10.00 -11.84
C MET A 169 1.38 9.49 -11.40
N VAL A 170 0.33 9.78 -12.16
CA VAL A 170 -0.99 9.23 -11.87
C VAL A 170 -0.97 7.70 -11.99
N LEU A 171 -0.32 7.13 -13.01
CA LEU A 171 -0.21 5.68 -13.18
C LEU A 171 0.58 5.02 -12.04
N VAL A 172 1.71 5.60 -11.65
CA VAL A 172 2.50 5.11 -10.50
C VAL A 172 1.69 5.19 -9.21
N LEU A 173 0.93 6.26 -9.00
CA LEU A 173 0.08 6.37 -7.82
C LEU A 173 -1.03 5.30 -7.87
N LEU A 174 -1.77 5.19 -8.97
CA LEU A 174 -2.85 4.21 -9.10
C LEU A 174 -2.36 2.77 -8.93
N ALA A 175 -1.22 2.41 -9.53
CA ALA A 175 -0.64 1.07 -9.40
C ALA A 175 -0.23 0.70 -7.96
N ASN A 176 -0.09 1.69 -7.07
CA ASN A 176 0.28 1.52 -5.66
C ASN A 176 -0.90 1.74 -4.68
N VAL A 177 -2.14 1.81 -5.17
CA VAL A 177 -3.35 1.73 -4.35
C VAL A 177 -3.82 0.27 -4.32
N ASN A 178 -3.10 -0.57 -3.59
CA ASN A 178 -3.43 -1.99 -3.44
C ASN A 178 -3.04 -2.47 -2.03
N LEU A 179 -3.29 -3.75 -1.74
CA LEU A 179 -3.07 -4.36 -0.42
C LEU A 179 -1.75 -5.15 -0.32
N SER A 180 -0.87 -5.09 -1.33
CA SER A 180 0.31 -5.97 -1.44
C SER A 180 1.28 -5.83 -0.26
N ASN A 181 1.31 -4.66 0.38
CA ASN A 181 2.22 -4.38 1.49
C ASN A 181 1.59 -4.62 2.87
N TRP A 182 0.45 -5.31 2.97
CA TRP A 182 -0.12 -5.70 4.26
C TRP A 182 0.82 -6.68 5.00
N ASP A 183 0.72 -6.73 6.31
CA ASP A 183 1.57 -7.57 7.17
C ASP A 183 0.73 -8.65 7.86
N ASP A 184 1.08 -9.91 7.67
CA ASP A 184 0.32 -11.07 8.18
C ASP A 184 0.65 -11.44 9.64
N TYR A 185 1.62 -10.76 10.26
CA TYR A 185 1.91 -10.86 11.70
C TYR A 185 0.98 -10.00 12.57
N TYR A 186 0.04 -9.28 11.96
CA TYR A 186 -0.86 -8.39 12.68
C TYR A 186 -2.04 -9.13 13.32
N TYR A 187 -2.40 -8.68 14.51
CA TYR A 187 -3.55 -9.18 15.26
C TYR A 187 -4.78 -8.36 14.92
N LEU A 188 -5.94 -9.02 14.87
CA LEU A 188 -7.24 -8.33 14.89
C LEU A 188 -7.65 -8.05 16.34
N ALA A 189 -8.00 -6.79 16.62
CA ALA A 189 -8.58 -6.31 17.86
C ALA A 189 -9.93 -5.61 17.61
N ILE A 190 -10.85 -5.76 18.56
CA ILE A 190 -12.20 -5.21 18.52
C ILE A 190 -12.45 -4.42 19.81
N GLY A 191 -12.81 -3.14 19.67
CA GLY A 191 -13.07 -2.21 20.78
C GLY A 191 -11.82 -1.59 21.41
N ASN A 192 -10.63 -1.88 20.89
CA ASN A 192 -9.38 -1.26 21.31
C ASN A 192 -8.28 -1.44 20.24
N GLU A 193 -7.13 -0.81 20.46
CA GLU A 193 -5.87 -1.16 19.82
C GLU A 193 -5.33 -2.48 20.39
N VAL A 194 -4.49 -3.19 19.64
CA VAL A 194 -3.87 -4.45 20.08
C VAL A 194 -3.05 -4.31 21.37
N THR A 195 -2.62 -3.09 21.70
CA THR A 195 -1.90 -2.71 22.93
C THR A 195 -2.81 -2.31 24.09
N GLY A 196 -4.10 -2.08 23.85
CA GLY A 196 -5.08 -1.72 24.88
C GLY A 196 -5.17 -0.22 25.22
N ASP A 197 -4.39 0.64 24.56
CA ASP A 197 -4.20 2.05 24.91
C ASP A 197 -5.08 3.04 24.13
N ARG A 198 -5.91 2.55 23.20
CA ARG A 198 -6.89 3.37 22.44
C ARG A 198 -8.30 2.79 22.52
N PRO A 199 -8.86 2.68 23.73
CA PRO A 199 -10.13 2.01 23.95
C PRO A 199 -11.29 2.75 23.31
N TRP A 200 -12.22 2.01 22.73
CA TRP A 200 -13.50 2.53 22.26
C TRP A 200 -14.62 2.06 23.17
N ASN A 201 -15.53 2.98 23.52
CA ASN A 201 -16.67 2.72 24.38
C ASN A 201 -17.96 2.71 23.55
N GLY A 202 -18.52 1.52 23.36
CA GLY A 202 -19.72 1.33 22.57
C GLY A 202 -20.10 -0.15 22.48
N ARG A 203 -21.09 -0.45 21.64
CA ARG A 203 -21.55 -1.82 21.38
C ARG A 203 -21.23 -2.24 19.96
N ILE A 204 -20.93 -3.52 19.79
CA ILE A 204 -20.63 -4.13 18.48
C ILE A 204 -21.52 -5.35 18.31
N ASN A 205 -22.23 -5.42 17.19
CA ASN A 205 -23.23 -6.46 16.92
C ASN A 205 -22.68 -7.53 16.00
N ASN A 206 -21.90 -7.13 15.00
CA ASN A 206 -21.28 -8.03 14.06
C ASN A 206 -20.03 -7.43 13.41
N LEU A 207 -19.23 -8.32 12.84
CA LEU A 207 -18.14 -8.03 11.92
C LEU A 207 -18.15 -9.10 10.82
N TYR A 208 -18.40 -8.68 9.59
CA TYR A 208 -18.31 -9.53 8.41
C TYR A 208 -17.24 -9.02 7.46
N ILE A 209 -16.46 -9.94 6.89
CA ILE A 209 -15.43 -9.61 5.90
C ILE A 209 -15.53 -10.62 4.76
N SER A 210 -15.54 -10.10 3.53
CA SER A 210 -15.41 -10.85 2.29
C SER A 210 -14.15 -10.44 1.55
N ASP A 211 -13.52 -11.37 0.81
CA ASP A 211 -12.32 -11.14 -0.02
C ASP A 211 -12.63 -10.59 -1.42
N ARG A 212 -13.83 -10.04 -1.64
CA ARG A 212 -14.20 -9.34 -2.87
C ARG A 212 -14.79 -7.97 -2.63
N GLY A 213 -14.64 -7.11 -3.63
CA GLY A 213 -15.36 -5.84 -3.71
C GLY A 213 -16.83 -6.02 -4.05
N PHE A 214 -17.74 -5.52 -3.20
CA PHE A 214 -19.17 -5.54 -3.49
C PHE A 214 -19.53 -4.51 -4.55
N ASN A 215 -20.32 -4.92 -5.54
CA ASN A 215 -20.89 -4.03 -6.54
C ASN A 215 -22.06 -3.19 -5.96
N PRO A 216 -22.59 -2.19 -6.70
CA PRO A 216 -23.63 -1.31 -6.17
C PRO A 216 -24.92 -2.01 -5.69
N SER A 217 -25.35 -3.11 -6.32
CA SER A 217 -26.55 -3.83 -5.89
C SER A 217 -26.30 -4.65 -4.62
N GLN A 218 -25.13 -5.27 -4.50
CA GLN A 218 -24.70 -5.96 -3.28
C GLN A 218 -24.53 -4.99 -2.11
N VAL A 219 -24.01 -3.78 -2.36
CA VAL A 219 -23.94 -2.71 -1.35
C VAL A 219 -25.32 -2.38 -0.81
N GLN A 220 -26.33 -2.20 -1.69
CA GLN A 220 -27.70 -1.92 -1.26
C GLN A 220 -28.28 -3.10 -0.45
N GLN A 221 -28.07 -4.33 -0.92
CA GLN A 221 -28.52 -5.53 -0.22
C GLN A 221 -27.85 -5.71 1.15
N ALA A 222 -26.57 -5.31 1.30
CA ALA A 222 -25.88 -5.38 2.58
C ALA A 222 -26.55 -4.51 3.67
N PHE A 223 -27.19 -3.40 3.30
CA PHE A 223 -27.88 -2.56 4.29
C PHE A 223 -29.27 -3.07 4.70
N THR A 224 -29.89 -3.93 3.89
CA THR A 224 -31.18 -4.57 4.18
C THR A 224 -31.03 -5.96 4.80
N GLU A 225 -30.11 -6.78 4.27
CA GLU A 225 -29.99 -8.21 4.55
C GLU A 225 -28.52 -8.67 4.66
N ALA A 226 -27.67 -7.93 5.40
CA ALA A 226 -26.24 -8.26 5.59
C ALA A 226 -25.99 -9.73 5.95
N ASP A 227 -26.74 -10.25 6.93
CA ASP A 227 -26.53 -11.60 7.43
C ASP A 227 -26.69 -12.67 6.35
N THR A 228 -27.72 -12.54 5.52
CA THR A 228 -28.02 -13.45 4.42
C THR A 228 -26.97 -13.31 3.31
N LEU A 229 -26.65 -12.07 2.93
CA LEU A 229 -25.69 -11.77 1.88
C LEU A 229 -24.30 -12.34 2.19
N PHE A 230 -23.78 -12.09 3.40
CA PHE A 230 -22.46 -12.59 3.80
C PHE A 230 -22.47 -14.10 4.08
N ALA A 231 -23.52 -14.66 4.68
CA ALA A 231 -23.58 -16.10 4.97
C ALA A 231 -23.66 -16.98 3.72
N GLN A 232 -24.26 -16.46 2.63
CA GLN A 232 -24.35 -17.17 1.35
C GLN A 232 -23.18 -16.86 0.41
N SER A 233 -22.31 -15.94 0.78
CA SER A 233 -21.17 -15.56 -0.04
C SER A 233 -20.10 -16.67 -0.02
N PRO A 234 -19.68 -17.20 -1.18
CA PRO A 234 -18.54 -18.13 -1.24
C PRO A 234 -17.21 -17.45 -0.86
N ASP A 235 -17.22 -16.12 -0.82
CA ASP A 235 -16.08 -15.22 -0.63
C ASP A 235 -15.97 -14.75 0.82
N LEU A 236 -16.64 -15.45 1.73
CA LEU A 236 -16.67 -15.14 3.14
C LEU A 236 -15.31 -15.48 3.79
N VAL A 237 -14.73 -14.50 4.46
CA VAL A 237 -13.45 -14.65 5.20
C VAL A 237 -13.64 -14.47 6.70
N THR A 238 -14.61 -13.68 7.12
CA THR A 238 -14.94 -13.54 8.53
C THR A 238 -16.44 -13.35 8.70
N PHE A 239 -17.03 -14.13 9.60
CA PHE A 239 -18.41 -14.02 10.03
C PHE A 239 -18.50 -14.10 11.56
N LEU A 240 -18.56 -12.93 12.19
CA LEU A 240 -18.68 -12.79 13.64
C LEU A 240 -20.00 -12.11 13.99
N LYS A 241 -20.82 -12.80 14.78
CA LYS A 241 -22.03 -12.25 15.42
C LYS A 241 -21.84 -12.20 16.92
N PHE A 242 -22.16 -11.06 17.50
CA PHE A 242 -22.03 -10.77 18.93
C PHE A 242 -23.42 -10.68 19.57
N THR A 243 -24.22 -11.74 19.45
CA THR A 243 -25.60 -11.77 19.97
C THR A 243 -25.64 -11.89 21.50
N GLU A 244 -24.68 -12.59 22.10
CA GLU A 244 -24.55 -12.79 23.55
C GLU A 244 -23.08 -12.70 24.00
N GLU A 245 -22.84 -12.37 25.26
CA GLU A 245 -21.52 -12.43 25.88
C GLU A 245 -21.07 -13.89 26.04
N ALA A 246 -20.05 -14.28 25.29
CA ALA A 246 -19.41 -15.58 25.37
C ALA A 246 -17.98 -15.43 25.90
N ASN A 247 -17.42 -16.51 26.47
CA ASN A 247 -16.01 -16.49 26.92
C ASN A 247 -15.02 -16.22 25.77
N SER A 248 -15.45 -16.42 24.54
CA SER A 248 -14.67 -16.24 23.33
C SER A 248 -15.56 -16.32 22.09
N TYR A 249 -15.12 -15.69 21.01
CA TYR A 249 -15.82 -15.74 19.71
C TYR A 249 -14.98 -16.49 18.69
N GLN A 250 -15.62 -17.38 17.95
CA GLN A 250 -15.01 -18.11 16.86
C GLN A 250 -15.67 -17.68 15.55
N ASP A 251 -14.84 -17.42 14.56
CA ASP A 251 -15.29 -17.13 13.21
C ASP A 251 -15.91 -18.38 12.57
N ARG A 252 -17.11 -18.23 11.97
CA ARG A 252 -17.78 -19.34 11.28
C ARG A 252 -17.09 -19.76 9.98
N SER A 253 -16.31 -18.86 9.37
CA SER A 253 -15.53 -19.20 8.17
C SER A 253 -14.20 -19.87 8.49
N HIS A 254 -13.82 -20.01 9.76
CA HIS A 254 -12.59 -20.66 10.22
C HIS A 254 -11.27 -20.06 9.69
N HIS A 255 -11.28 -18.85 9.11
CA HIS A 255 -10.07 -18.17 8.63
C HIS A 255 -9.49 -17.20 9.68
N LEU A 256 -10.24 -16.91 10.74
CA LEU A 256 -9.77 -16.03 11.82
C LEU A 256 -9.49 -16.84 13.10
N PRO A 257 -8.32 -16.61 13.76
CA PRO A 257 -8.07 -17.15 15.08
C PRO A 257 -9.14 -16.73 16.08
N LYS A 258 -9.30 -17.55 17.13
CA LYS A 258 -10.26 -17.29 18.21
C LYS A 258 -10.05 -15.91 18.84
N LEU A 259 -11.12 -15.15 18.99
CA LEU A 259 -11.13 -13.87 19.70
C LEU A 259 -11.31 -14.12 21.21
N LEU A 260 -10.40 -13.55 22.00
CA LEU A 260 -10.32 -13.68 23.44
C LEU A 260 -10.50 -12.32 24.11
N TRP A 261 -11.25 -12.29 25.20
CA TRP A 261 -11.38 -11.10 26.03
C TRP A 261 -10.03 -10.73 26.66
N GLN A 262 -9.71 -9.45 26.61
CA GLN A 262 -8.53 -8.86 27.21
C GLN A 262 -8.95 -8.11 28.47
N ASN A 263 -8.22 -8.33 29.57
CA ASN A 263 -8.42 -7.71 30.89
C ASN A 263 -9.75 -8.00 31.59
N VAL A 264 -10.16 -9.27 31.64
CA VAL A 264 -11.18 -9.71 32.60
C VAL A 264 -10.50 -10.07 33.91
N SER A 265 -10.56 -9.20 34.92
CA SER A 265 -10.30 -9.62 36.31
C SER A 265 -11.26 -10.78 36.62
N ALA A 266 -10.74 -11.93 37.03
CA ALA A 266 -11.54 -13.14 37.25
C ALA A 266 -12.70 -12.93 38.26
N SER A 267 -12.59 -11.95 39.14
CA SER A 267 -13.63 -11.51 40.08
C SER A 267 -14.79 -10.75 39.43
N ASP A 268 -14.53 -9.99 38.35
CA ASP A 268 -15.51 -9.14 37.69
C ASP A 268 -16.38 -9.93 36.70
N ALA A 269 -15.85 -11.03 36.15
CA ALA A 269 -16.59 -11.94 35.25
C ALA A 269 -17.86 -12.53 35.88
N GLN A 270 -17.85 -12.77 37.21
CA GLN A 270 -18.99 -13.34 37.95
C GLN A 270 -19.98 -12.27 38.42
N ALA A 271 -19.52 -11.06 38.74
CA ALA A 271 -20.40 -9.94 39.09
C ALA A 271 -21.19 -9.45 37.86
N GLN A 272 -20.56 -9.46 36.68
CA GLN A 272 -21.11 -8.96 35.43
C GLN A 272 -22.19 -9.88 34.83
N LYS A 273 -22.06 -11.21 35.01
CA LYS A 273 -23.13 -12.18 34.67
C LYS A 273 -24.45 -11.95 35.41
N ARG A 274 -24.44 -11.27 36.56
CA ARG A 274 -25.63 -11.00 37.38
C ARG A 274 -26.34 -9.69 37.01
N SER A 275 -25.62 -8.67 36.53
CA SER A 275 -26.18 -7.36 36.18
C SER A 275 -26.72 -7.25 34.75
N LEU A 276 -26.36 -8.15 33.84
CA LEU A 276 -26.77 -8.13 32.44
C LEU A 276 -28.13 -8.78 32.12
N LYS A 277 -28.77 -9.46 33.07
CA LYS A 277 -30.11 -10.07 32.86
C LYS A 277 -31.27 -9.06 32.84
N THR A 278 -31.03 -7.78 33.13
CA THR A 278 -32.12 -6.81 33.37
C THR A 278 -32.26 -5.73 32.29
N GLN A 279 -31.43 -5.70 31.25
CA GLN A 279 -31.55 -4.72 30.16
C GLN A 279 -31.25 -5.33 28.78
N GLN A 280 -32.10 -6.28 28.35
CA GLN A 280 -32.20 -6.67 26.94
C GLN A 280 -33.51 -6.12 26.38
N SER A 281 -33.50 -4.85 25.98
CA SER A 281 -34.41 -4.34 24.96
C SER A 281 -33.81 -4.64 23.59
N SER A 282 -34.62 -5.16 22.65
CA SER A 282 -34.20 -5.61 21.32
C SER A 282 -33.50 -4.58 20.44
N GLU A 283 -33.51 -3.30 20.83
CA GLU A 283 -32.87 -2.19 20.10
C GLU A 283 -31.37 -2.05 20.43
N ASN A 284 -30.88 -2.66 21.53
CA ASN A 284 -29.48 -2.61 21.98
C ASN A 284 -28.77 -3.99 21.91
N ALA A 285 -29.04 -4.76 20.87
CA ALA A 285 -28.30 -6.00 20.59
C ALA A 285 -26.80 -5.71 20.43
N GLY A 286 -25.91 -6.65 20.76
CA GLY A 286 -24.45 -6.49 20.66
C GLY A 286 -23.70 -6.63 21.99
N ILE A 287 -22.39 -6.85 21.93
CA ILE A 287 -21.51 -6.90 23.11
C ILE A 287 -21.00 -5.51 23.47
N LEU A 288 -20.82 -5.24 24.77
CA LEU A 288 -20.22 -3.98 25.23
C LEU A 288 -18.70 -4.09 25.22
N VAL A 289 -18.03 -3.13 24.57
CA VAL A 289 -16.57 -2.99 24.60
C VAL A 289 -16.18 -1.63 25.17
N ASN A 290 -15.09 -1.59 25.93
CA ASN A 290 -14.54 -0.39 26.56
C ASN A 290 -13.08 -0.63 27.01
N SER A 291 -12.53 0.29 27.80
CA SER A 291 -11.15 0.20 28.33
C SER A 291 -10.89 -1.02 29.23
N ARG A 292 -11.92 -1.63 29.80
CA ARG A 292 -11.80 -2.79 30.69
C ARG A 292 -12.03 -4.11 29.96
N GLN A 293 -12.85 -4.11 28.91
CA GLN A 293 -13.18 -5.32 28.17
C GLN A 293 -13.17 -5.06 26.66
N TRP A 294 -12.31 -5.78 25.96
CA TRP A 294 -12.16 -5.72 24.52
C TRP A 294 -11.65 -7.07 24.01
N LEU A 295 -11.73 -7.32 22.71
CA LEU A 295 -11.36 -8.62 22.14
C LEU A 295 -10.08 -8.50 21.31
N LYS A 296 -9.23 -9.53 21.41
CA LYS A 296 -8.04 -9.71 20.57
C LYS A 296 -7.97 -11.15 20.08
N THR A 297 -7.52 -11.33 18.85
CA THR A 297 -7.21 -12.65 18.30
C THR A 297 -6.08 -13.32 19.11
N ALA A 298 -6.19 -14.64 19.34
CA ALA A 298 -5.20 -15.40 20.09
C ALA A 298 -3.83 -15.51 19.38
N GLN A 299 -3.83 -15.38 18.06
CA GLN A 299 -2.68 -15.43 17.15
C GLN A 299 -2.84 -14.36 16.07
N PRO A 300 -1.77 -13.99 15.34
CA PRO A 300 -1.89 -13.12 14.17
C PRO A 300 -2.98 -13.59 13.20
N ALA A 301 -3.73 -12.66 12.64
CA ALA A 301 -4.80 -12.93 11.68
C ALA A 301 -4.21 -13.16 10.26
N ALA A 302 -3.25 -14.08 10.16
CA ALA A 302 -2.47 -14.31 8.96
C ALA A 302 -3.33 -14.80 7.79
N ALA A 303 -4.18 -15.81 8.02
CA ALA A 303 -5.04 -16.36 6.96
C ALA A 303 -6.05 -15.32 6.42
N LEU A 304 -6.63 -14.47 7.27
CA LEU A 304 -7.42 -13.31 6.83
C LEU A 304 -6.57 -12.38 5.96
N THR A 305 -5.39 -11.98 6.45
CA THR A 305 -4.53 -11.01 5.77
C THR A 305 -4.07 -11.51 4.41
N GLN A 306 -3.57 -12.74 4.34
CA GLN A 306 -3.09 -13.36 3.10
C GLN A 306 -4.20 -13.50 2.06
N LYS A 307 -5.42 -13.85 2.48
CA LYS A 307 -6.57 -13.97 1.57
C LYS A 307 -6.94 -12.62 0.95
N LEU A 308 -6.99 -11.55 1.76
CA LEU A 308 -7.26 -10.20 1.26
C LEU A 308 -6.12 -9.63 0.40
N GLN A 309 -4.86 -9.94 0.74
CA GLN A 309 -3.71 -9.58 -0.11
C GLN A 309 -3.80 -10.26 -1.48
N HIS A 310 -4.14 -11.55 -1.50
CA HIS A 310 -4.18 -12.34 -2.71
C HIS A 310 -5.28 -11.87 -3.68
N THR A 311 -6.47 -11.53 -3.17
CA THR A 311 -7.55 -10.99 -4.01
C THR A 311 -7.37 -9.51 -4.33
N GLY A 312 -6.64 -8.77 -3.49
CA GLY A 312 -6.46 -7.32 -3.62
C GLY A 312 -7.71 -6.51 -3.29
N GLU A 313 -8.78 -7.17 -2.84
CA GLU A 313 -10.09 -6.56 -2.61
C GLU A 313 -10.71 -7.05 -1.29
N PHE A 314 -11.60 -6.24 -0.72
CA PHE A 314 -12.44 -6.69 0.38
C PHE A 314 -13.73 -5.88 0.53
N SER A 315 -14.71 -6.50 1.17
CA SER A 315 -15.89 -5.84 1.69
C SER A 315 -16.04 -6.14 3.18
N LEU A 316 -16.01 -5.11 4.01
CA LEU A 316 -16.08 -5.20 5.47
C LEU A 316 -17.36 -4.53 5.97
N TYR A 317 -18.20 -5.29 6.64
CA TYR A 317 -19.45 -4.83 7.24
C TYR A 317 -19.36 -4.85 8.76
N LEU A 318 -19.86 -3.79 9.38
CA LEU A 318 -19.91 -3.59 10.83
C LEU A 318 -21.26 -2.98 11.23
N ALA A 319 -21.85 -3.48 12.30
CA ALA A 319 -22.96 -2.81 12.98
C ALA A 319 -22.55 -2.48 14.41
N VAL A 320 -22.51 -1.18 14.73
CA VAL A 320 -21.93 -0.63 15.97
C VAL A 320 -22.76 0.54 16.49
N SER A 321 -22.78 0.76 17.81
CA SER A 321 -23.34 1.98 18.40
C SER A 321 -22.36 2.58 19.40
N SER A 322 -22.12 3.89 19.31
CA SER A 322 -21.25 4.58 20.26
C SER A 322 -22.00 4.89 21.54
N ASN A 323 -21.37 4.68 22.70
CA ASN A 323 -21.92 5.10 23.99
C ASN A 323 -21.37 6.45 24.45
N ASN A 324 -20.39 7.00 23.72
CA ASN A 324 -19.74 8.25 24.06
C ASN A 324 -19.40 9.04 22.79
N PRO A 325 -20.05 10.18 22.52
CA PRO A 325 -19.74 11.03 21.37
C PRO A 325 -18.42 11.81 21.53
N ASN A 326 -17.82 11.84 22.73
CA ASN A 326 -16.57 12.55 23.02
C ASN A 326 -15.39 11.59 23.21
N GLN A 327 -15.13 10.72 22.22
CA GLN A 327 -13.92 9.87 22.19
C GLN A 327 -12.68 10.70 21.82
N SER A 328 -11.54 10.41 22.46
CA SER A 328 -10.27 11.11 22.22
C SER A 328 -9.28 10.25 21.42
N GLY A 329 -8.54 10.91 20.52
CA GLY A 329 -7.83 10.26 19.41
C GLY A 329 -8.82 9.53 18.48
N PRO A 330 -8.38 8.72 17.51
CA PRO A 330 -9.26 7.68 17.01
C PRO A 330 -9.26 6.51 18.00
N ALA A 331 -10.25 6.50 18.90
CA ALA A 331 -10.60 5.34 19.71
C ALA A 331 -10.96 4.17 18.78
N ARG A 332 -10.37 2.99 18.99
CA ARG A 332 -10.38 1.91 18.00
C ARG A 332 -11.63 1.04 18.09
N ILE A 333 -12.45 1.06 17.03
CA ILE A 333 -13.57 0.14 16.87
C ILE A 333 -13.03 -1.22 16.40
N ILE A 334 -12.23 -1.21 15.32
CA ILE A 334 -11.52 -2.38 14.77
C ILE A 334 -10.08 -1.98 14.47
N SER A 335 -9.12 -2.84 14.82
CA SER A 335 -7.71 -2.68 14.46
C SER A 335 -7.12 -4.00 13.96
N LEU A 336 -6.53 -3.99 12.76
CA LEU A 336 -5.68 -5.06 12.26
C LEU A 336 -4.23 -4.53 12.29
N SER A 337 -3.52 -4.79 13.38
CA SER A 337 -2.27 -4.10 13.72
C SER A 337 -1.34 -4.96 14.58
N TYR A 338 -0.12 -4.47 14.80
CA TYR A 338 0.78 -4.98 15.85
C TYR A 338 0.99 -3.96 16.99
N GLY A 339 0.33 -2.80 16.91
CA GLY A 339 0.45 -1.72 17.88
C GLY A 339 -0.16 -0.42 17.34
N THR A 340 0.19 0.71 17.95
CA THR A 340 -0.46 2.01 17.69
C THR A 340 -0.01 2.71 16.42
N VAL A 341 1.18 2.38 15.94
CA VAL A 341 1.80 3.03 14.77
C VAL A 341 1.46 2.25 13.50
N ASN A 342 1.83 0.96 13.45
CA ASN A 342 1.69 0.17 12.24
C ASN A 342 0.38 -0.64 12.23
N HIS A 343 -0.38 -0.50 11.15
CA HIS A 343 -1.67 -1.16 10.97
C HIS A 343 -1.93 -1.41 9.50
N ASN A 344 -2.57 -2.53 9.17
CA ASN A 344 -3.10 -2.79 7.83
C ASN A 344 -4.43 -2.04 7.66
N LEU A 345 -5.26 -2.07 8.71
CA LEU A 345 -6.57 -1.43 8.76
C LEU A 345 -6.82 -0.92 10.18
N ALA A 346 -7.34 0.30 10.29
CA ALA A 346 -7.87 0.80 11.55
C ALA A 346 -9.16 1.60 11.30
N ILE A 347 -10.23 1.17 11.95
CA ILE A 347 -11.52 1.88 12.01
C ILE A 347 -11.69 2.37 13.43
N GLY A 348 -11.90 3.67 13.60
CA GLY A 348 -12.05 4.29 14.91
C GLY A 348 -12.96 5.49 14.91
N GLN A 349 -13.17 6.04 16.10
CA GLN A 349 -13.99 7.23 16.34
C GLN A 349 -13.12 8.32 16.98
N GLU A 350 -13.17 9.55 16.45
CA GLU A 350 -12.59 10.74 17.07
C GLU A 350 -13.68 11.82 17.18
N GLY A 351 -14.03 12.23 18.39
CA GLY A 351 -15.27 12.98 18.63
C GLY A 351 -16.47 12.19 18.09
N THR A 352 -17.32 12.84 17.29
CA THR A 352 -18.50 12.20 16.65
C THR A 352 -18.19 11.53 15.31
N ASP A 353 -16.93 11.54 14.89
CA ASP A 353 -16.56 11.23 13.51
C ASP A 353 -15.93 9.86 13.39
N LEU A 354 -16.26 9.15 12.32
CA LEU A 354 -15.55 7.92 11.96
C LEU A 354 -14.24 8.27 11.27
N GLN A 355 -13.18 7.58 11.66
CA GLN A 355 -11.90 7.58 10.97
C GLN A 355 -11.56 6.18 10.48
N LEU A 356 -11.28 6.08 9.20
CA LEU A 356 -10.74 4.90 8.55
C LEU A 356 -9.31 5.19 8.06
N ARG A 357 -8.41 4.27 8.37
CA ARG A 357 -7.03 4.25 7.88
C ARG A 357 -6.75 2.91 7.25
N LEU A 358 -6.14 2.94 6.07
CA LEU A 358 -5.86 1.78 5.24
C LEU A 358 -4.42 1.83 4.75
N ARG A 359 -3.70 0.74 4.96
CA ARG A 359 -2.35 0.57 4.45
C ARG A 359 -2.38 0.23 2.97
N THR A 360 -1.64 1.00 2.19
CA THR A 360 -1.26 0.69 0.81
C THR A 360 0.22 1.05 0.64
N PRO A 361 0.88 0.67 -0.46
CA PRO A 361 2.25 1.12 -0.73
C PRO A 361 2.43 2.65 -0.69
N ILE A 362 1.38 3.44 -0.97
CA ILE A 362 1.42 4.92 -0.89
C ILE A 362 1.29 5.44 0.53
N THR A 363 0.41 4.84 1.35
CA THR A 363 0.12 5.37 2.69
C THR A 363 1.17 4.97 3.73
N GLY A 364 2.01 3.99 3.39
CA GLY A 364 3.08 3.47 4.24
C GLY A 364 2.55 2.64 5.41
N SER A 365 3.47 2.06 6.21
CA SER A 365 3.10 1.13 7.29
C SER A 365 2.23 1.76 8.38
N ALA A 366 2.37 3.08 8.59
CA ALA A 366 1.59 3.82 9.57
C ALA A 366 0.21 4.25 9.05
N ALA A 367 -0.08 4.06 7.75
CA ALA A 367 -1.32 4.45 7.07
C ALA A 367 -1.87 5.81 7.54
N SER A 368 -0.96 6.76 7.76
CA SER A 368 -1.29 7.98 8.50
C SER A 368 -2.05 8.99 7.64
N GLN A 369 -1.89 8.89 6.32
CA GLN A 369 -2.55 9.69 5.29
C GLN A 369 -2.75 8.86 4.00
N PRO A 370 -3.85 9.10 3.24
CA PRO A 370 -4.97 9.95 3.60
C PRO A 370 -5.81 9.31 4.72
N ARG A 371 -6.40 10.16 5.58
CA ARG A 371 -7.40 9.73 6.56
C ARG A 371 -8.78 9.87 5.95
N PHE A 372 -9.53 8.78 5.89
CA PHE A 372 -10.94 8.82 5.49
C PHE A 372 -11.77 9.19 6.72
N ARG A 373 -12.37 10.39 6.69
CA ARG A 373 -13.19 10.92 7.79
C ARG A 373 -14.63 11.05 7.33
N ILE A 374 -15.55 10.42 8.06
CA ILE A 374 -16.99 10.62 7.88
C ILE A 374 -17.50 11.40 9.10
N PRO A 375 -17.92 12.67 8.93
CA PRO A 375 -18.29 13.51 10.05
C PRO A 375 -19.63 13.09 10.66
N ARG A 376 -19.76 13.26 11.98
CA ARG A 376 -21.02 13.23 12.74
C ARG A 376 -21.84 11.93 12.66
N ILE A 377 -21.20 10.80 12.37
CA ILE A 377 -21.91 9.51 12.30
C ILE A 377 -22.24 8.93 13.69
N PHE A 378 -21.52 9.35 14.73
CA PHE A 378 -21.73 8.95 16.12
C PHE A 378 -22.24 10.12 16.99
N GLU A 379 -23.01 11.03 16.39
CA GLU A 379 -23.64 12.14 17.14
C GLU A 379 -24.75 11.64 18.07
N ASN A 380 -25.44 10.57 17.65
CA ASN A 380 -26.42 9.86 18.46
C ASN A 380 -25.88 8.46 18.85
N ASN A 381 -26.53 7.84 19.84
CA ASN A 381 -26.20 6.48 20.28
C ASN A 381 -26.92 5.39 19.45
N ASP A 382 -27.47 5.75 18.29
CA ASP A 382 -28.21 4.85 17.42
C ASP A 382 -27.29 3.79 16.79
N LEU A 383 -27.87 2.67 16.36
CA LEU A 383 -27.14 1.63 15.65
C LEU A 383 -26.67 2.15 14.28
N CYS A 384 -25.35 2.28 14.13
CA CYS A 384 -24.70 2.62 12.88
C CYS A 384 -24.30 1.33 12.13
N ARG A 385 -24.71 1.22 10.86
CA ARG A 385 -24.26 0.17 9.93
C ARG A 385 -23.22 0.79 9.00
N LEU A 386 -22.04 0.18 8.95
CA LEU A 386 -20.90 0.61 8.16
C LEU A 386 -20.55 -0.49 7.18
N LEU A 387 -20.35 -0.12 5.91
CA LEU A 387 -19.79 -0.99 4.89
C LEU A 387 -18.59 -0.27 4.26
N VAL A 388 -17.42 -0.90 4.35
CA VAL A 388 -16.20 -0.45 3.68
C VAL A 388 -15.93 -1.40 2.52
N VAL A 389 -15.90 -0.87 1.31
CA VAL A 389 -15.57 -1.62 0.10
C VAL A 389 -14.25 -1.10 -0.44
N PHE A 390 -13.28 -2.00 -0.60
CA PHE A 390 -12.03 -1.77 -1.32
C PHE A 390 -12.03 -2.71 -2.52
N ALA A 391 -12.12 -2.15 -3.72
CA ALA A 391 -12.26 -2.88 -4.95
C ALA A 391 -11.54 -2.15 -6.08
N ASP A 392 -11.01 -2.88 -7.04
CA ASP A 392 -10.58 -2.26 -8.29
C ASP A 392 -11.83 -1.81 -9.06
N LYS A 393 -11.76 -0.62 -9.66
CA LYS A 393 -12.80 -0.17 -10.60
C LYS A 393 -12.65 -0.96 -11.90
N ASN A 394 -13.23 -2.16 -11.93
CA ASN A 394 -13.53 -2.87 -13.18
C ASN A 394 -14.83 -2.36 -13.80
#